data_AF-A0A673KWT2-F1
#
_entry.id   AF-A0A673KWT2-F1
#
_cell.length_a   1.000
_cell.length_b   1.000
_cell.length_c   1.000
_cell.angle_alpha   90.00
_cell.angle_beta   90.00
_cell.angle_gamma   90.00
#
_symmetry.space_group_name_H-M   'P 1'
#
loop_
_entity.id
_entity.type
_entity.pdbx_description
1 polymer ?
#
loop_
_entity_poly.entity_id
_entity_poly.type
_entity_poly.pdbx_seq_one_letter_code
_entity_poly.pdbx_strand_id
1 'polypeptide(L)'
;MKEECRNYIKVLLSHDGGLFVCGTNAFNPLCANYTRDTLELVGEPISGMARCPYDPKHANVALFAEGSLFTGTVTDFLAIDAVIYRSLGESPALRTIKHDSKWFREPYFVSAVEWGPHIYLFFREMAMEFNYLEKVMVSRVARVCKGDLGGSQRVLERQWTSFLKARLNCSIPGDSHFYFNLLQSTSPIIRMQGRDVILGVFSTPSNSIPGSAVCAFDMQQLARVFEGRFKEQKSPESIWTPVPDELVPKPRYLSIYLSIYHSTDPSILLSIVLSSFHPSIYRSIILLICPIHPSFILSFYPSIHRSIFLPSILQQLHWLPVKYRVEFKILVTYKALHNLAPQYLTQLLHVYTPSRALRSSSLISLVVPRIRLTTMGARSFSYAAPRLWNSLPPDIRNSDCLLTFKTRLKTYLFIQAFL
;
A
#
# COMPACT_ATOMS: atom_id res chain seq x y z
N MET A 1 29.67 13.79 1.86
CA MET A 1 30.46 12.64 1.38
C MET A 1 31.02 11.75 2.50
N LYS A 2 31.79 12.24 3.50
CA LYS A 2 32.37 11.36 4.56
C LYS A 2 31.35 10.59 5.41
N GLU A 3 30.12 11.08 5.57
CA GLU A 3 29.09 10.36 6.33
C GLU A 3 28.42 9.25 5.53
N GLU A 4 28.26 9.39 4.21
CA GLU A 4 27.54 8.42 3.38
C GLU A 4 28.39 7.16 3.07
N CYS A 5 29.71 7.31 2.99
CA CYS A 5 30.65 6.20 2.78
C CYS A 5 30.95 5.42 4.08
N ARG A 6 29.90 4.95 4.76
CA ARG A 6 29.99 4.07 5.93
C ARG A 6 29.21 2.79 5.70
N ASN A 7 29.41 1.82 6.58
CA ASN A 7 28.59 0.61 6.59
C ASN A 7 27.33 0.83 7.44
N TYR A 8 26.19 1.03 6.78
CA TYR A 8 24.90 1.13 7.41
C TYR A 8 24.21 -0.24 7.36
N ILE A 9 23.87 -0.80 8.51
CA ILE A 9 23.14 -2.07 8.57
C ILE A 9 21.70 -1.84 8.14
N LYS A 10 21.24 -2.57 7.11
CA LYS A 10 19.93 -2.41 6.48
C LYS A 10 19.10 -3.69 6.48
N VAL A 11 19.72 -4.83 6.75
CA VAL A 11 19.05 -6.12 6.93
C VAL A 11 19.61 -6.77 8.20
N LEU A 12 18.71 -7.20 9.07
CA LEU A 12 19.02 -7.96 10.28
C LEU A 12 17.88 -8.96 10.47
N LEU A 13 18.14 -10.23 10.24
CA LEU A 13 17.16 -11.30 10.31
C LEU A 13 17.69 -12.45 11.17
N SER A 14 16.82 -13.12 11.92
CA SER A 14 17.18 -14.37 12.58
C SER A 14 17.02 -15.53 11.58
N HIS A 15 18.04 -16.38 11.48
CA HIS A 15 18.06 -17.52 10.58
C HIS A 15 18.96 -18.61 11.17
N ASP A 16 18.47 -19.86 11.20
CA ASP A 16 19.19 -21.07 11.64
C ASP A 16 19.91 -20.93 12.99
N GLY A 17 19.24 -20.30 13.97
CA GLY A 17 19.79 -20.07 15.31
C GLY A 17 20.79 -18.92 15.41
N GLY A 18 21.24 -18.36 14.28
CA GLY A 18 22.10 -17.19 14.18
C GLY A 18 21.37 -15.94 13.68
N LEU A 19 22.18 -14.99 13.21
CA LEU A 19 21.77 -13.72 12.62
C LEU A 19 22.33 -13.59 11.21
N PHE A 20 21.49 -13.24 10.25
CA PHE A 20 21.89 -12.84 8.91
C PHE A 20 21.84 -11.31 8.82
N VAL A 21 23.00 -10.70 8.56
CA VAL A 21 23.17 -9.25 8.59
C VAL A 21 23.68 -8.76 7.25
N CYS A 22 23.05 -7.74 6.68
CA CYS A 22 23.60 -7.03 5.51
C CYS A 22 23.70 -5.53 5.77
N GLY A 23 24.76 -4.95 5.23
CA GLY A 23 24.98 -3.51 5.28
C GLY A 23 25.44 -2.93 3.94
N THR A 24 25.27 -1.61 3.80
CA THR A 24 25.61 -0.86 2.59
C THR A 24 27.10 -0.90 2.27
N ASN A 25 27.95 -1.07 3.30
CA ASN A 25 29.40 -1.16 3.21
C ASN A 25 30.01 -0.14 2.23
N ALA A 26 29.75 1.15 2.49
CA ALA A 26 30.21 2.27 1.68
C ALA A 26 29.87 2.13 0.18
N PHE A 27 28.59 1.86 -0.12
CA PHE A 27 28.08 1.61 -1.48
C PHE A 27 28.69 0.37 -2.15
N ASN A 28 29.06 -0.64 -1.38
CA ASN A 28 29.44 -1.96 -1.88
C ASN A 28 28.83 -3.04 -0.97
N PRO A 29 27.50 -3.28 -1.09
CA PRO A 29 26.74 -4.02 -0.09
C PRO A 29 27.28 -5.42 0.14
N LEU A 30 27.37 -5.82 1.42
CA LEU A 30 27.84 -7.13 1.85
C LEU A 30 26.87 -7.72 2.88
N CYS A 31 26.74 -9.04 2.86
CA CYS A 31 25.99 -9.80 3.86
C CYS A 31 26.90 -10.81 4.56
N ALA A 32 26.61 -11.11 5.81
CA ALA A 32 27.37 -12.03 6.63
C ALA A 32 26.47 -12.69 7.69
N ASN A 33 26.85 -13.90 8.08
CA ASN A 33 26.22 -14.61 9.19
C ASN A 33 26.96 -14.29 10.50
N TYR A 34 26.20 -14.15 11.57
CA TYR A 34 26.72 -13.91 12.91
C TYR A 34 26.09 -14.88 13.90
N THR A 35 26.85 -15.28 14.91
CA THR A 35 26.29 -15.97 16.08
C THR A 35 25.30 -15.04 16.79
N ARG A 36 24.23 -15.60 17.37
CA ARG A 36 23.22 -14.80 18.08
C ARG A 36 23.72 -14.24 19.41
N ASP A 37 24.55 -15.00 20.12
CA ASP A 37 24.92 -14.69 21.51
C ASP A 37 26.17 -13.82 21.60
N THR A 38 27.24 -14.15 20.85
CA THR A 38 28.53 -13.41 20.90
C THR A 38 28.68 -12.38 19.79
N LEU A 39 27.77 -12.37 18.81
CA LEU A 39 27.86 -11.51 17.61
C LEU A 39 29.18 -11.67 16.85
N GLU A 40 29.75 -12.88 16.86
CA GLU A 40 30.93 -13.23 16.08
C GLU A 40 30.55 -13.67 14.66
N LEU A 41 31.40 -13.32 13.70
CA LEU A 41 31.22 -13.67 12.29
C LEU A 41 31.31 -15.20 12.10
N VAL A 42 30.35 -15.76 11.36
CA VAL A 42 30.31 -17.19 11.02
C VAL A 42 30.48 -17.36 9.51
N GLY A 43 31.57 -18.02 9.12
CA GLY A 43 31.90 -18.26 7.70
C GLY A 43 32.32 -16.99 6.96
N GLU A 44 32.30 -17.06 5.62
CA GLU A 44 32.73 -15.97 4.75
C GLU A 44 31.58 -15.02 4.40
N PRO A 45 31.83 -13.69 4.35
CA PRO A 45 30.86 -12.74 3.82
C PRO A 45 30.48 -13.05 2.37
N ILE A 46 29.21 -12.83 2.05
CA ILE A 46 28.67 -12.98 0.69
C ILE A 46 28.28 -11.62 0.11
N SER A 47 28.16 -11.56 -1.22
CA SER A 47 27.71 -10.36 -1.91
C SER A 47 26.34 -9.88 -1.40
N GLY A 48 26.21 -8.59 -1.12
CA GLY A 48 24.93 -7.96 -0.75
C GLY A 48 24.13 -7.46 -1.96
N MET A 49 24.64 -7.64 -3.19
CA MET A 49 23.91 -7.25 -4.41
C MET A 49 22.54 -7.91 -4.46
N ALA A 50 21.50 -7.13 -4.77
CA ALA A 50 20.08 -7.53 -4.74
C ALA A 50 19.54 -7.96 -3.35
N ARG A 51 20.35 -7.92 -2.28
CA ARG A 51 19.94 -8.27 -0.90
C ARG A 51 19.89 -7.05 0.01
N CYS A 52 20.79 -6.10 -0.22
CA CYS A 52 20.95 -4.88 0.55
C CYS A 52 21.21 -3.69 -0.41
N PRO A 53 20.66 -2.51 -0.13
CA PRO A 53 20.87 -1.34 -0.98
C PRO A 53 22.30 -0.81 -0.86
N TYR A 54 22.71 -0.07 -1.89
CA TYR A 54 23.97 0.67 -1.94
C TYR A 54 23.92 1.94 -1.08
N ASP A 55 22.84 2.72 -1.23
CA ASP A 55 22.61 3.96 -0.50
C ASP A 55 21.81 3.70 0.80
N PRO A 56 22.23 4.24 1.97
CA PRO A 56 21.49 4.10 3.22
C PRO A 56 20.08 4.70 3.21
N LYS A 57 19.80 5.66 2.32
CA LYS A 57 18.49 6.32 2.16
C LYS A 57 17.51 5.47 1.34
N HIS A 58 18.00 4.51 0.56
CA HIS A 58 17.14 3.62 -0.20
C HIS A 58 16.41 2.66 0.73
N ALA A 59 15.15 2.42 0.38
CA ALA A 59 14.34 1.44 1.07
C ALA A 59 14.68 0.04 0.59
N ASN A 60 14.53 -0.91 1.50
CA ASN A 60 14.72 -2.30 1.23
C ASN A 60 13.77 -3.11 2.09
N VAL A 61 13.48 -4.30 1.61
CA VAL A 61 12.75 -5.32 2.36
C VAL A 61 13.52 -6.63 2.24
N ALA A 62 13.54 -7.39 3.33
CA ALA A 62 14.14 -8.71 3.38
C ALA A 62 13.34 -9.60 4.34
N LEU A 63 13.14 -10.86 3.97
CA LEU A 63 12.39 -11.86 4.72
C LEU A 63 12.95 -13.25 4.40
N PHE A 64 13.15 -14.10 5.41
CA PHE A 64 13.40 -15.52 5.21
C PHE A 64 12.09 -16.30 5.20
N ALA A 65 11.96 -17.25 4.27
CA ALA A 65 10.90 -18.25 4.25
C ALA A 65 11.43 -19.53 3.61
N GLU A 66 11.19 -20.69 4.25
CA GLU A 66 11.63 -22.01 3.77
C GLU A 66 13.14 -22.07 3.43
N GLY A 67 13.97 -21.41 4.24
CA GLY A 67 15.43 -21.35 4.06
C GLY A 67 15.92 -20.40 2.95
N SER A 68 15.02 -19.87 2.12
CA SER A 68 15.36 -18.88 1.10
C SER A 68 15.13 -17.45 1.59
N LEU A 69 16.00 -16.54 1.15
CA LEU A 69 15.92 -15.10 1.39
C LEU A 69 15.18 -14.42 0.24
N PHE A 70 14.05 -13.79 0.55
CA PHE A 70 13.28 -12.93 -0.34
C PHE A 70 13.59 -11.48 -0.04
N THR A 71 13.96 -10.71 -1.05
CA THR A 71 14.32 -9.30 -0.92
C THR A 71 13.63 -8.43 -1.96
N GLY A 72 13.47 -7.15 -1.63
CA GLY A 72 13.05 -6.10 -2.55
C GLY A 72 13.97 -4.91 -2.36
N THR A 73 14.82 -4.63 -3.35
CA THR A 73 15.81 -3.54 -3.31
C THR A 73 16.31 -3.22 -4.72
N VAL A 74 17.48 -2.59 -4.85
CA VAL A 74 18.13 -2.28 -6.13
C VAL A 74 19.39 -3.13 -6.32
N THR A 75 19.75 -3.42 -7.58
CA THR A 75 20.94 -4.24 -7.89
C THR A 75 22.18 -3.41 -8.25
N ASP A 76 22.01 -2.13 -8.57
CA ASP A 76 23.07 -1.26 -9.08
C ASP A 76 23.25 0.01 -8.26
N PHE A 77 24.45 0.60 -8.35
CA PHE A 77 24.82 1.82 -7.63
C PHE A 77 23.91 3.01 -7.98
N LEU A 78 23.48 3.11 -9.24
CA LEU A 78 22.59 4.18 -9.73
C LEU A 78 21.13 3.98 -9.31
N ALA A 79 20.79 2.85 -8.68
CA ALA A 79 19.44 2.49 -8.26
C ALA A 79 18.40 2.49 -9.40
N ILE A 80 18.83 2.12 -10.60
CA ILE A 80 17.97 2.02 -11.79
C ILE A 80 17.27 0.65 -11.83
N ASP A 81 17.97 -0.42 -11.46
CA ASP A 81 17.48 -1.79 -11.52
C ASP A 81 16.88 -2.21 -10.17
N ALA A 82 15.65 -1.76 -9.92
CA ALA A 82 14.85 -2.25 -8.80
C ALA A 82 14.34 -3.68 -9.05
N VAL A 83 14.44 -4.53 -8.03
CA VAL A 83 14.23 -5.98 -8.15
C VAL A 83 13.49 -6.54 -6.94
N ILE A 84 12.61 -7.51 -7.18
CA ILE A 84 12.24 -8.51 -6.17
C ILE A 84 13.03 -9.78 -6.48
N TYR A 85 13.80 -10.23 -5.50
CA TYR A 85 14.80 -11.27 -5.67
C TYR A 85 14.62 -12.36 -4.62
N ARG A 86 14.84 -13.61 -5.03
CA ARG A 86 15.02 -14.74 -4.11
C ARG A 86 16.41 -15.32 -4.31
N SER A 87 17.09 -15.57 -3.21
CA SER A 87 18.38 -16.25 -3.18
C SER A 87 18.55 -17.03 -1.89
N LEU A 88 19.66 -17.76 -1.78
CA LEU A 88 19.94 -18.66 -0.66
C LEU A 88 18.92 -19.81 -0.57
N GLY A 89 19.24 -20.80 0.26
CA GLY A 89 18.50 -22.06 0.33
C GLY A 89 18.74 -22.96 -0.88
N GLU A 90 17.96 -24.03 -0.97
CA GLU A 90 18.08 -25.04 -2.04
C GLU A 90 17.39 -24.64 -3.35
N SER A 91 16.48 -23.66 -3.28
CA SER A 91 15.71 -23.19 -4.43
C SER A 91 16.55 -22.31 -5.38
N PRO A 92 16.27 -22.34 -6.69
CA PRO A 92 17.00 -21.51 -7.65
C PRO A 92 16.80 -20.02 -7.37
N ALA A 93 17.83 -19.22 -7.66
CA ALA A 93 17.72 -17.77 -7.54
C ALA A 93 16.78 -17.21 -8.62
N LEU A 94 15.79 -16.41 -8.23
CA LEU A 94 14.79 -15.83 -9.13
C LEU A 94 14.73 -14.32 -8.98
N ARG A 95 14.57 -13.61 -10.10
CA ARG A 95 14.42 -12.15 -10.13
C ARG A 95 13.23 -11.71 -10.97
N THR A 96 12.81 -10.46 -10.78
CA THR A 96 11.92 -9.76 -11.70
C THR A 96 12.66 -9.38 -12.99
N ILE A 97 11.91 -9.21 -14.09
CA ILE A 97 12.45 -8.81 -15.39
C ILE A 97 13.11 -7.43 -15.28
N LYS A 98 14.32 -7.31 -15.83
CA LYS A 98 15.11 -6.08 -15.82
C LYS A 98 14.54 -5.07 -16.82
N HIS A 99 14.50 -3.79 -16.44
CA HIS A 99 14.10 -2.67 -17.31
C HIS A 99 12.68 -2.77 -17.91
N ASP A 100 11.81 -3.58 -17.30
CA ASP A 100 10.41 -3.68 -17.70
C ASP A 100 9.52 -2.81 -16.79
N SER A 101 9.09 -1.67 -17.32
CA SER A 101 8.24 -0.71 -16.61
C SER A 101 6.90 -1.28 -16.15
N LYS A 102 6.42 -2.36 -16.79
CA LYS A 102 5.17 -3.02 -16.42
C LYS A 102 5.35 -3.88 -15.17
N TRP A 103 6.55 -4.42 -14.92
CA TRP A 103 6.90 -5.06 -13.65
C TRP A 103 7.12 -4.02 -12.55
N PHE A 104 7.96 -3.02 -12.81
CA PHE A 104 8.23 -1.93 -11.89
C PHE A 104 8.48 -0.61 -12.60
N ARG A 105 7.88 0.46 -12.07
CA ARG A 105 8.25 1.82 -12.44
C ARG A 105 8.57 2.64 -11.19
N GLU A 106 9.86 2.81 -10.93
CA GLU A 106 10.40 3.55 -9.77
C GLU A 106 9.76 3.09 -8.43
N PRO A 107 9.89 1.81 -8.05
CA PRO A 107 9.26 1.29 -6.86
C PRO A 107 10.00 1.73 -5.59
N TYR A 108 9.25 1.94 -4.53
CA TYR A 108 9.76 2.08 -3.17
C TYR A 108 9.18 0.96 -2.31
N PHE A 109 10.03 0.02 -1.92
CA PHE A 109 9.65 -1.13 -1.10
C PHE A 109 9.37 -0.72 0.36
N VAL A 110 8.30 -1.26 0.93
CA VAL A 110 7.86 -0.91 2.29
C VAL A 110 8.01 -2.09 3.24
N SER A 111 7.51 -3.28 2.86
CA SER A 111 7.48 -4.45 3.74
C SER A 111 7.17 -5.73 2.98
N ALA A 112 7.43 -6.89 3.59
CA ALA A 112 7.03 -8.20 3.07
C ALA A 112 6.51 -9.07 4.21
N VAL A 113 5.56 -9.96 3.89
CA VAL A 113 5.01 -10.93 4.84
C VAL A 113 4.83 -12.27 4.16
N GLU A 114 5.03 -13.34 4.92
CA GLU A 114 4.69 -14.70 4.51
C GLU A 114 3.24 -15.01 4.89
N TRP A 115 2.45 -15.52 3.94
CA TRP A 115 1.10 -16.00 4.23
C TRP A 115 0.69 -17.13 3.27
N GLY A 116 0.43 -18.31 3.84
CA GLY A 116 0.13 -19.52 3.07
C GLY A 116 1.31 -19.94 2.18
N PRO A 117 1.08 -20.30 0.90
CA PRO A 117 2.15 -20.71 -0.02
C PRO A 117 2.85 -19.54 -0.71
N HIS A 118 2.61 -18.30 -0.28
CA HIS A 118 3.06 -17.10 -0.97
C HIS A 118 3.81 -16.13 -0.06
N ILE A 119 4.67 -15.34 -0.68
CA ILE A 119 5.24 -14.12 -0.10
C ILE A 119 4.53 -12.92 -0.71
N TYR A 120 4.06 -12.02 0.15
CA TYR A 120 3.43 -10.77 -0.24
C TYR A 120 4.39 -9.61 0.00
N LEU A 121 4.65 -8.81 -1.03
CA LEU A 121 5.52 -7.64 -0.96
C LEU A 121 4.71 -6.36 -1.18
N PHE A 122 4.83 -5.43 -0.23
CA PHE A 122 4.13 -4.16 -0.24
C PHE A 122 5.11 -3.05 -0.62
N PHE A 123 4.70 -2.23 -1.58
CA PHE A 123 5.52 -1.15 -2.11
C PHE A 123 4.63 -0.06 -2.72
N ARG A 124 5.23 1.04 -3.12
CA ARG A 124 4.58 2.06 -3.96
C ARG A 124 5.38 2.25 -5.23
N GLU A 125 4.71 2.57 -6.33
CA GLU A 125 5.34 2.76 -7.64
C GLU A 125 4.58 3.83 -8.43
N MET A 126 5.16 4.29 -9.54
CA MET A 126 4.48 5.15 -10.49
C MET A 126 3.48 4.33 -11.32
N ALA A 127 2.20 4.66 -11.22
CA ALA A 127 1.13 3.93 -11.88
C ALA A 127 1.19 4.09 -13.40
N MET A 128 1.22 2.96 -14.12
CA MET A 128 1.09 2.98 -15.58
C MET A 128 -0.34 3.26 -16.03
N GLU A 129 -1.35 2.93 -15.21
CA GLU A 129 -2.76 3.12 -15.55
C GLU A 129 -3.20 4.59 -15.64
N PHE A 130 -2.41 5.52 -15.09
CA PHE A 130 -2.70 6.96 -15.12
C PHE A 130 -1.75 7.76 -16.02
N ASN A 131 -0.83 7.09 -16.73
CA ASN A 131 0.29 7.74 -17.43
C ASN A 131 -0.13 8.77 -18.50
N TYR A 132 -1.35 8.68 -19.04
CA TYR A 132 -1.87 9.64 -20.03
C TYR A 132 -2.31 10.98 -19.45
N LEU A 133 -2.68 11.01 -18.17
CA LEU A 133 -3.24 12.20 -17.54
C LEU A 133 -2.22 12.81 -16.59
N GLU A 134 -1.67 11.99 -15.69
CA GLU A 134 -0.83 12.48 -14.62
C GLU A 134 0.12 11.39 -14.11
N LYS A 135 1.31 11.83 -13.66
CA LYS A 135 2.24 10.99 -12.93
C LYS A 135 1.72 10.72 -11.52
N VAL A 136 0.94 9.65 -11.36
CA VAL A 136 0.34 9.27 -10.07
C VAL A 136 1.13 8.14 -9.42
N MET A 137 1.68 8.38 -8.23
CA MET A 137 2.24 7.33 -7.39
C MET A 137 1.11 6.57 -6.70
N VAL A 138 1.16 5.23 -6.71
CA VAL A 138 0.15 4.35 -6.09
C VAL A 138 0.80 3.28 -5.22
N SER A 139 0.04 2.81 -4.24
CA SER A 139 0.45 1.68 -3.40
C SER A 139 0.02 0.34 -4.00
N ARG A 140 0.91 -0.65 -3.90
CA ARG A 140 0.75 -1.99 -4.45
C ARG A 140 1.03 -3.06 -3.41
N VAL A 141 0.41 -4.21 -3.63
CA VAL A 141 0.84 -5.48 -3.07
C VAL A 141 1.15 -6.42 -4.23
N ALA A 142 2.32 -7.04 -4.21
CA ALA A 142 2.69 -8.13 -5.09
C ALA A 142 2.69 -9.46 -4.34
N ARG A 143 2.54 -10.54 -5.09
CA ARG A 143 2.58 -11.92 -4.61
C ARG A 143 3.54 -12.73 -5.47
N VAL A 144 4.34 -13.58 -4.83
CA VAL A 144 5.14 -14.64 -5.47
C VAL A 144 4.92 -15.96 -4.73
N CYS A 145 5.01 -17.09 -5.42
CA CYS A 145 4.95 -18.42 -4.82
C CYS A 145 6.29 -18.76 -4.17
N LYS A 146 6.25 -19.35 -2.96
CA LYS A 146 7.47 -19.80 -2.27
C LYS A 146 8.22 -20.87 -3.06
N GLY A 147 7.48 -21.84 -3.61
CA GLY A 147 8.00 -22.93 -4.45
C GLY A 147 8.12 -22.63 -5.94
N ASP A 148 8.18 -21.36 -6.36
CA ASP A 148 8.44 -21.02 -7.77
C ASP A 148 9.84 -21.53 -8.18
N LEU A 149 9.98 -22.19 -9.32
CA LEU A 149 11.26 -22.71 -9.81
C LEU A 149 11.82 -21.89 -10.98
N GLY A 150 11.10 -20.86 -11.40
CA GLY A 150 11.40 -20.09 -12.59
C GLY A 150 10.82 -20.71 -13.86
N GLY A 151 11.06 -20.02 -14.97
CA GLY A 151 10.56 -20.43 -16.27
C GLY A 151 11.41 -21.49 -16.95
N SER A 152 11.03 -21.83 -18.18
CA SER A 152 11.80 -22.75 -19.02
C SER A 152 13.04 -22.06 -19.60
N GLN A 153 13.94 -22.84 -20.21
CA GLN A 153 15.12 -22.30 -20.91
C GLN A 153 14.78 -21.27 -22.01
N ARG A 154 13.54 -21.26 -22.51
CA ARG A 154 13.11 -20.34 -23.58
C ARG A 154 12.44 -19.08 -23.04
N VAL A 155 11.83 -19.14 -21.86
CA VAL A 155 10.94 -18.09 -21.34
C VAL A 155 11.09 -18.03 -19.82
N LEU A 156 11.39 -16.83 -19.30
CA LEU A 156 11.58 -16.58 -17.86
C LEU A 156 12.64 -17.44 -17.18
N GLU A 157 13.70 -17.81 -17.89
CA GLU A 157 14.81 -18.52 -17.26
C GLU A 157 15.36 -17.67 -16.09
N ARG A 158 15.38 -18.25 -14.88
CA ARG A 158 15.75 -17.56 -13.62
C ARG A 158 14.91 -16.33 -13.27
N GLN A 159 13.68 -16.25 -13.78
CA GLN A 159 12.73 -15.16 -13.50
C GLN A 159 11.44 -15.72 -12.90
N TRP A 160 10.73 -14.89 -12.13
CA TRP A 160 9.48 -15.28 -11.47
C TRP A 160 8.39 -15.70 -12.47
N THR A 161 7.79 -16.87 -12.24
CA THR A 161 6.60 -17.35 -12.99
C THR A 161 5.30 -17.19 -12.21
N SER A 162 5.38 -16.59 -11.01
CA SER A 162 4.24 -16.40 -10.11
C SER A 162 4.03 -14.94 -9.68
N PHE A 163 4.86 -14.03 -10.19
CA PHE A 163 4.80 -12.61 -9.84
C PHE A 163 3.52 -11.96 -10.38
N LEU A 164 2.67 -11.49 -9.46
CA LEU A 164 1.48 -10.70 -9.76
C LEU A 164 1.43 -9.49 -8.82
N LYS A 165 0.86 -8.35 -9.25
CA LYS A 165 0.69 -7.15 -8.40
C LYS A 165 -0.68 -6.49 -8.53
N ALA A 166 -1.23 -5.99 -7.43
CA ALA A 166 -2.52 -5.31 -7.37
C ALA A 166 -2.46 -3.98 -6.61
N ARG A 167 -3.38 -3.06 -6.89
CA ARG A 167 -3.49 -1.76 -6.20
C ARG A 167 -4.12 -1.92 -4.82
N LEU A 168 -3.50 -1.33 -3.80
CA LEU A 168 -4.12 -1.15 -2.49
C LEU A 168 -5.05 0.06 -2.51
N ASN A 169 -6.31 -0.12 -2.10
CA ASN A 169 -7.27 0.97 -2.01
C ASN A 169 -7.47 1.41 -0.57
N CYS A 170 -6.82 2.51 -0.20
CA CYS A 170 -7.11 3.23 1.04
C CYS A 170 -7.79 4.56 0.69
N SER A 171 -9.12 4.61 0.79
CA SER A 171 -9.88 5.80 0.43
C SER A 171 -11.05 6.09 1.37
N ILE A 172 -11.53 7.32 1.32
CA ILE A 172 -12.78 7.76 1.93
C ILE A 172 -13.85 7.77 0.82
N PRO A 173 -14.97 7.03 0.99
CA PRO A 173 -16.05 7.03 0.02
C PRO A 173 -16.80 8.38 0.04
N GLY A 174 -17.31 8.79 -1.12
CA GLY A 174 -18.07 10.01 -1.37
C GLY A 174 -18.43 10.10 -2.85
N ASP A 175 -19.03 11.22 -3.30
CA ASP A 175 -19.38 11.45 -4.72
C ASP A 175 -18.16 11.24 -5.65
N SER A 176 -16.99 11.65 -5.16
CA SER A 176 -15.68 11.24 -5.67
C SER A 176 -14.87 10.67 -4.51
N HIS A 177 -14.20 9.53 -4.74
CA HIS A 177 -13.39 8.89 -3.71
C HIS A 177 -12.12 9.69 -3.45
N PHE A 178 -11.80 9.95 -2.19
CA PHE A 178 -10.53 10.56 -1.79
C PHE A 178 -9.52 9.49 -1.40
N TYR A 179 -8.42 9.36 -2.15
CA TYR A 179 -7.43 8.29 -1.98
C TYR A 179 -6.19 8.74 -1.20
N PHE A 180 -5.73 7.89 -0.28
CA PHE A 180 -4.42 7.97 0.35
C PHE A 180 -3.48 7.01 -0.39
N ASN A 181 -2.75 7.53 -1.37
CA ASN A 181 -2.01 6.69 -2.31
C ASN A 181 -0.62 6.27 -1.85
N LEU A 182 -0.03 6.93 -0.84
CA LEU A 182 1.36 6.69 -0.43
C LEU A 182 1.45 5.80 0.80
N LEU A 183 1.69 4.50 0.63
CA LEU A 183 1.97 3.58 1.72
C LEU A 183 3.31 3.92 2.37
N GLN A 184 3.30 4.10 3.69
CA GLN A 184 4.46 4.44 4.51
C GLN A 184 4.98 3.25 5.29
N SER A 185 4.08 2.46 5.89
CA SER A 185 4.44 1.26 6.66
C SER A 185 3.28 0.27 6.70
N THR A 186 3.58 -0.97 7.08
CA THR A 186 2.58 -2.01 7.37
C THR A 186 2.85 -2.64 8.74
N SER A 187 1.83 -3.28 9.32
CA SER A 187 2.00 -4.15 10.48
C SER A 187 2.45 -5.56 10.05
N PRO A 188 2.95 -6.39 10.97
CA PRO A 188 2.87 -7.84 10.83
C PRO A 188 1.42 -8.29 10.62
N ILE A 189 1.24 -9.55 10.21
CA ILE A 189 -0.09 -10.17 10.15
C ILE A 189 -0.62 -10.31 11.57
N ILE A 190 -1.77 -9.68 11.84
CA ILE A 190 -2.44 -9.72 13.13
C ILE A 190 -3.77 -10.46 12.99
N ARG A 191 -4.11 -11.27 14.00
CA ARG A 191 -5.39 -11.97 14.02
C ARG A 191 -6.44 -11.13 14.73
N MET A 192 -7.43 -10.63 14.00
CA MET A 192 -8.52 -9.81 14.51
C MET A 192 -9.86 -10.47 14.20
N GLN A 193 -10.68 -10.75 15.23
CA GLN A 193 -12.01 -11.36 15.07
C GLN A 193 -11.98 -12.66 14.23
N GLY A 194 -10.94 -13.49 14.44
CA GLY A 194 -10.76 -14.76 13.72
C GLY A 194 -10.21 -14.64 12.30
N ARG A 195 -9.85 -13.43 11.85
CA ARG A 195 -9.31 -13.17 10.51
C ARG A 195 -7.88 -12.66 10.58
N ASP A 196 -7.08 -13.03 9.60
CA ASP A 196 -5.73 -12.55 9.45
C ASP A 196 -5.76 -11.23 8.67
N VAL A 197 -5.26 -10.16 9.29
CA VAL A 197 -5.35 -8.79 8.79
C VAL A 197 -3.97 -8.15 8.80
N ILE A 198 -3.71 -7.30 7.80
CA ILE A 198 -2.57 -6.39 7.78
C ILE A 198 -3.06 -4.94 7.83
N LEU A 199 -2.46 -4.13 8.69
CA LEU A 199 -2.71 -2.69 8.76
C LEU A 199 -1.67 -1.97 7.90
N GLY A 200 -2.10 -1.02 7.07
CA GLY A 200 -1.22 -0.14 6.31
C GLY A 200 -1.44 1.32 6.70
N VAL A 201 -0.35 2.06 6.89
CA VAL A 201 -0.36 3.51 7.10
C VAL A 201 -0.10 4.19 5.77
N PHE A 202 -1.01 5.07 5.36
CA PHE A 202 -0.97 5.78 4.10
C PHE A 202 -0.93 7.29 4.31
N SER A 203 -0.34 8.02 3.38
CA SER A 203 -0.39 9.48 3.32
C SER A 203 -0.88 9.97 1.96
N THR A 204 -1.25 11.25 1.93
CA THR A 204 -1.43 12.00 0.69
C THR A 204 -0.06 12.36 0.08
N PRO A 205 -0.01 12.67 -1.24
CA PRO A 205 1.20 13.18 -1.89
C PRO A 205 1.76 14.45 -1.23
N SER A 206 3.08 14.67 -1.33
CA SER A 206 3.77 15.82 -0.70
C SER A 206 3.34 17.17 -1.26
N ASN A 207 2.88 17.22 -2.50
CA ASN A 207 2.34 18.41 -3.18
C ASN A 207 0.84 18.64 -2.91
N SER A 208 0.24 17.92 -1.97
CA SER A 208 -1.17 18.03 -1.61
C SER A 208 -1.35 18.42 -0.15
N ILE A 209 -2.60 18.67 0.28
CA ILE A 209 -2.90 18.92 1.70
C ILE A 209 -2.45 17.69 2.51
N PRO A 210 -1.56 17.86 3.51
CA PRO A 210 -1.06 16.74 4.29
C PRO A 210 -2.19 16.00 5.01
N GLY A 211 -2.30 14.71 4.73
CA GLY A 211 -3.27 13.82 5.36
C GLY A 211 -2.70 12.42 5.49
N SER A 212 -3.15 11.71 6.52
CA SER A 212 -2.78 10.31 6.76
C SER A 212 -4.01 9.47 7.07
N ALA A 213 -3.96 8.20 6.68
CA ALA A 213 -4.99 7.22 6.95
C ALA A 213 -4.37 5.89 7.35
N VAL A 214 -5.11 5.11 8.15
CA VAL A 214 -4.78 3.73 8.44
C VAL A 214 -5.88 2.87 7.83
N CYS A 215 -5.50 1.91 6.99
CA CYS A 215 -6.41 0.97 6.36
C CYS A 215 -6.06 -0.46 6.75
N ALA A 216 -7.08 -1.29 6.95
CA ALA A 216 -6.94 -2.70 7.26
C ALA A 216 -7.28 -3.53 6.02
N PHE A 217 -6.47 -4.55 5.75
CA PHE A 217 -6.66 -5.47 4.63
C PHE A 217 -6.71 -6.91 5.14
N ASP A 218 -7.84 -7.58 4.91
CA ASP A 218 -8.02 -9.01 5.16
C ASP A 218 -7.16 -9.82 4.17
N MET A 219 -6.28 -10.67 4.68
CA MET A 219 -5.34 -11.44 3.86
C MET A 219 -6.04 -12.41 2.90
N GLN A 220 -7.20 -12.95 3.29
CA GLN A 220 -7.99 -13.82 2.42
C GLN A 220 -8.67 -13.03 1.29
N GLN A 221 -9.11 -11.79 1.55
CA GLN A 221 -9.58 -10.90 0.49
C GLN A 221 -8.45 -10.48 -0.45
N LEU A 222 -7.28 -10.19 0.11
CA LEU A 222 -6.08 -9.86 -0.65
C LEU A 222 -5.66 -11.03 -1.55
N ALA A 223 -5.71 -12.27 -1.07
CA ALA A 223 -5.45 -13.46 -1.87
C ALA A 223 -6.42 -13.62 -3.04
N ARG A 224 -7.73 -13.44 -2.80
CA ARG A 224 -8.78 -13.54 -3.84
C ARG A 224 -8.63 -12.51 -4.97
N VAL A 225 -8.01 -11.37 -4.72
CA VAL A 225 -7.73 -10.37 -5.77
C VAL A 225 -6.87 -10.95 -6.89
N PHE A 226 -5.94 -11.85 -6.55
CA PHE A 226 -5.07 -12.52 -7.52
C PHE A 226 -5.75 -13.65 -8.30
N GLU A 227 -7.00 -13.99 -7.95
CA GLU A 227 -7.86 -14.94 -8.69
C GLU A 227 -8.85 -14.23 -9.62
N GLY A 228 -8.89 -12.89 -9.58
CA GLY A 228 -9.75 -12.06 -10.40
C GLY A 228 -9.23 -11.84 -11.83
N ARG A 229 -9.85 -10.89 -12.53
CA ARG A 229 -9.49 -10.54 -13.91
C ARG A 229 -8.23 -9.68 -13.98
N PHE A 230 -7.42 -9.95 -14.99
CA PHE A 230 -6.26 -9.13 -15.35
C PHE A 230 -6.70 -7.86 -16.08
N LYS A 231 -5.84 -6.84 -16.15
CA LYS A 231 -5.98 -5.70 -17.07
C LYS A 231 -4.92 -5.77 -18.15
N GLU A 232 -5.31 -5.32 -19.32
CA GLU A 232 -4.47 -5.15 -20.48
C GLU A 232 -4.58 -3.72 -21.02
N GLN A 233 -3.61 -3.38 -21.83
CA GLN A 233 -3.58 -2.18 -22.64
C GLN A 233 -3.37 -2.64 -24.08
N LYS A 234 -4.43 -2.55 -24.90
CA LYS A 234 -4.46 -3.11 -26.27
C LYS A 234 -3.48 -2.43 -27.22
N SER A 235 -3.29 -1.12 -27.05
CA SER A 235 -2.26 -0.31 -27.71
C SER A 235 -1.60 0.64 -26.70
N PRO A 236 -0.37 1.14 -26.98
CA PRO A 236 0.34 2.08 -26.11
C PRO A 236 -0.38 3.41 -25.85
N GLU A 237 -1.50 3.69 -26.51
CA GLU A 237 -2.36 4.88 -26.35
C GLU A 237 -3.72 4.53 -25.73
N SER A 238 -4.07 3.25 -25.66
CA SER A 238 -5.37 2.80 -25.17
C SER A 238 -5.48 2.82 -23.64
N ILE A 239 -6.71 3.01 -23.15
CA ILE A 239 -7.01 2.87 -21.73
C ILE A 239 -6.84 1.41 -21.27
N TRP A 240 -6.51 1.24 -20.00
CA TRP A 240 -6.41 -0.08 -19.39
C TRP A 240 -7.80 -0.70 -19.21
N THR A 241 -8.01 -1.90 -19.75
CA THR A 241 -9.32 -2.60 -19.71
C THR A 241 -9.16 -4.00 -19.14
N PRO A 242 -10.21 -4.57 -18.51
CA PRO A 242 -10.14 -5.93 -17.99
C PRO A 242 -10.09 -6.96 -19.13
N VAL A 243 -9.19 -7.94 -18.99
CA VAL A 243 -9.09 -9.09 -19.90
C VAL A 243 -10.31 -10.00 -19.67
N PRO A 244 -11.05 -10.38 -20.73
CA PRO A 244 -12.10 -11.39 -20.64
C PRO A 244 -11.55 -12.73 -20.16
N ASP A 245 -12.27 -13.42 -19.27
CA ASP A 245 -11.82 -14.71 -18.70
C ASP A 245 -11.61 -15.81 -19.76
N GLU A 246 -12.29 -15.70 -20.90
CA GLU A 246 -12.15 -16.60 -22.06
C GLU A 246 -10.77 -16.51 -22.72
N LEU A 247 -10.13 -15.34 -22.65
CA LEU A 247 -8.79 -15.11 -23.21
C LEU A 247 -7.67 -15.47 -22.23
N VAL A 248 -8.00 -15.81 -20.98
CA VAL A 248 -7.02 -16.19 -19.96
C VAL A 248 -6.57 -17.63 -20.19
N PRO A 249 -5.28 -17.87 -20.48
CA PRO A 249 -4.77 -19.23 -20.69
C PRO A 249 -4.94 -20.12 -19.46
N LYS A 250 -5.15 -21.41 -19.69
CA LYS A 250 -5.25 -22.43 -18.64
C LYS A 250 -4.02 -23.37 -18.68
N PRO A 251 -3.42 -23.72 -17.53
CA PRO A 251 -3.71 -23.24 -16.18
C PRO A 251 -3.47 -21.73 -16.02
N ARG A 252 -4.17 -21.07 -15.10
CA ARG A 252 -4.17 -19.59 -14.95
C ARG A 252 -2.76 -18.98 -14.75
N TYR A 253 -1.85 -19.75 -14.16
CA TYR A 253 -0.43 -19.39 -13.98
C TYR A 253 0.34 -19.34 -15.31
N LEU A 254 -0.17 -20.02 -16.35
CA LEU A 254 0.37 -20.00 -17.70
C LEU A 254 0.04 -18.71 -18.47
N SER A 255 -0.76 -17.80 -17.89
CA SER A 255 -1.03 -16.45 -18.44
C SER A 255 0.22 -15.56 -18.55
N ILE A 256 1.31 -15.91 -17.86
CA ILE A 256 2.58 -15.17 -17.94
C ILE A 256 3.35 -15.52 -19.23
N TYR A 257 3.03 -16.65 -19.88
CA TYR A 257 3.78 -17.17 -21.02
C TYR A 257 3.45 -16.46 -22.34
N LEU A 258 2.23 -15.94 -22.52
CA LEU A 258 1.87 -15.17 -23.73
C LEU A 258 2.46 -13.74 -23.75
N SER A 259 2.86 -13.22 -22.59
CA SER A 259 3.34 -11.82 -22.45
C SER A 259 4.78 -11.57 -22.87
N ILE A 260 5.59 -12.62 -23.05
CA ILE A 260 7.05 -12.48 -23.18
C ILE A 260 7.52 -12.62 -24.64
N TYR A 261 6.67 -13.15 -25.52
CA TYR A 261 6.98 -13.38 -26.94
C TYR A 261 6.90 -12.15 -27.84
N HIS A 262 7.04 -10.94 -27.30
CA HIS A 262 7.11 -9.74 -28.13
C HIS A 262 8.28 -8.82 -27.74
N SER A 263 9.46 -9.17 -28.27
CA SER A 263 10.63 -8.30 -28.32
C SER A 263 11.17 -8.25 -29.77
N THR A 264 10.93 -7.10 -30.42
CA THR A 264 11.72 -6.35 -31.41
C THR A 264 12.75 -7.03 -32.34
N ASP A 265 12.47 -8.19 -32.94
CA ASP A 265 13.21 -8.60 -34.15
C ASP A 265 12.31 -9.39 -35.13
N PRO A 266 11.96 -8.85 -36.31
CA PRO A 266 11.16 -9.55 -37.33
C PRO A 266 11.89 -10.72 -38.01
N SER A 267 13.17 -10.96 -37.71
CA SER A 267 14.01 -11.92 -38.43
C SER A 267 14.13 -13.31 -37.80
N ILE A 268 13.64 -13.53 -36.58
CA ILE A 268 13.65 -14.87 -35.96
C ILE A 268 12.40 -15.64 -36.39
N LEU A 269 12.47 -16.18 -37.60
CA LEU A 269 11.59 -17.21 -38.12
C LEU A 269 11.42 -18.34 -37.09
N LEU A 270 10.16 -18.55 -36.74
CA LEU A 270 9.49 -19.78 -36.35
C LEU A 270 10.36 -21.06 -36.43
N SER A 271 11.26 -21.25 -35.46
CA SER A 271 11.86 -22.57 -35.17
C SER A 271 11.16 -23.13 -33.94
N ILE A 272 9.88 -23.46 -34.12
CA ILE A 272 9.23 -24.47 -33.29
C ILE A 272 9.98 -25.76 -33.60
N VAL A 273 10.98 -26.10 -32.78
CA VAL A 273 11.59 -27.42 -32.77
C VAL A 273 10.51 -28.40 -32.29
N LEU A 274 9.74 -28.90 -33.27
CA LEU A 274 9.04 -30.17 -33.23
C LEU A 274 10.09 -31.28 -33.32
N SER A 275 10.61 -31.72 -32.18
CA SER A 275 11.33 -32.98 -32.09
C SER A 275 10.79 -33.75 -30.89
N SER A 276 9.72 -34.52 -31.18
CA SER A 276 9.57 -35.95 -30.84
C SER A 276 8.11 -36.28 -30.47
N PHE A 277 7.35 -36.67 -31.50
CA PHE A 277 6.24 -37.64 -31.44
C PHE A 277 6.71 -38.91 -30.69
N HIS A 278 5.95 -39.74 -29.96
CA HIS A 278 4.52 -40.16 -29.86
C HIS A 278 4.41 -41.08 -28.59
N PRO A 279 3.27 -41.73 -28.20
CA PRO A 279 1.83 -41.48 -28.39
C PRO A 279 1.04 -41.40 -27.06
N SER A 280 -0.03 -40.61 -26.92
CA SER A 280 -1.38 -41.07 -27.30
C SER A 280 -2.45 -39.99 -26.99
N ILE A 281 -3.46 -39.96 -27.87
CA ILE A 281 -4.79 -39.30 -27.78
C ILE A 281 -4.86 -37.84 -28.29
N TYR A 282 -5.21 -37.75 -29.59
CA TYR A 282 -6.33 -37.00 -30.20
C TYR A 282 -6.91 -35.80 -29.42
N ARG A 283 -7.27 -34.65 -30.01
CA ARG A 283 -7.84 -34.39 -31.34
C ARG A 283 -7.77 -32.87 -31.62
N SER A 284 -7.53 -32.57 -32.88
CA SER A 284 -7.50 -31.31 -33.63
C SER A 284 -8.48 -30.21 -33.21
N ILE A 285 -8.09 -28.94 -33.35
CA ILE A 285 -8.52 -28.07 -34.47
C ILE A 285 -7.56 -26.88 -34.61
N ILE A 286 -7.29 -26.57 -35.88
CA ILE A 286 -6.29 -25.66 -36.42
C ILE A 286 -6.78 -24.20 -36.38
N LEU A 287 -5.79 -23.33 -36.18
CA LEU A 287 -5.73 -21.88 -36.37
C LEU A 287 -6.72 -21.25 -37.37
N LEU A 288 -7.30 -20.12 -36.94
CA LEU A 288 -7.52 -18.96 -37.78
C LEU A 288 -6.65 -17.83 -37.24
N ILE A 289 -5.61 -17.50 -38.00
CA ILE A 289 -4.71 -16.37 -37.76
C ILE A 289 -5.49 -15.09 -38.08
N CYS A 290 -5.54 -14.15 -37.13
CA CYS A 290 -5.81 -12.75 -37.42
C CYS A 290 -4.66 -11.91 -36.80
N PRO A 291 -4.01 -11.03 -37.57
CA PRO A 291 -2.73 -10.43 -37.20
C PRO A 291 -2.95 -9.13 -36.40
N ILE A 292 -2.68 -9.10 -35.09
CA ILE A 292 -2.63 -7.83 -34.35
C ILE A 292 -1.59 -7.85 -33.21
N HIS A 293 -0.52 -7.09 -33.45
CA HIS A 293 0.34 -6.25 -32.58
C HIS A 293 0.66 -6.60 -31.10
N PRO A 294 1.87 -6.24 -30.63
CA PRO A 294 2.41 -6.61 -29.33
C PRO A 294 2.02 -5.63 -28.23
N SER A 295 1.48 -6.11 -27.10
CA SER A 295 1.70 -5.52 -25.74
C SER A 295 0.87 -6.21 -24.67
N PHE A 296 1.27 -7.39 -24.23
CA PHE A 296 0.66 -8.02 -23.05
C PHE A 296 1.59 -7.84 -21.85
N ILE A 297 1.27 -6.98 -20.86
CA ILE A 297 1.66 -7.17 -19.45
C ILE A 297 0.56 -6.57 -18.56
N LEU A 298 0.35 -7.26 -17.45
CA LEU A 298 -0.89 -7.41 -16.71
C LEU A 298 -0.88 -6.55 -15.43
N SER A 299 -1.92 -5.75 -15.20
CA SER A 299 -2.19 -5.11 -13.88
C SER A 299 -3.63 -5.41 -13.49
N PHE A 300 -4.03 -5.62 -12.23
CA PHE A 300 -5.38 -6.18 -11.93
C PHE A 300 -6.45 -5.11 -11.61
N TYR A 301 -7.73 -5.45 -11.85
CA TYR A 301 -8.92 -4.81 -11.25
C TYR A 301 -9.65 -5.88 -10.43
N PRO A 302 -9.45 -5.86 -9.11
CA PRO A 302 -10.26 -5.00 -8.26
C PRO A 302 -9.38 -4.17 -7.32
N SER A 303 -9.78 -2.91 -7.11
CA SER A 303 -9.36 -2.19 -5.91
C SER A 303 -9.73 -3.04 -4.69
N ILE A 304 -8.79 -3.29 -3.77
CA ILE A 304 -9.08 -4.01 -2.52
C ILE A 304 -10.04 -3.15 -1.71
N HIS A 305 -11.35 -3.36 -1.91
CA HIS A 305 -12.38 -2.64 -1.18
C HIS A 305 -12.33 -3.06 0.28
N ARG A 306 -12.42 -2.06 1.17
CA ARG A 306 -12.51 -2.23 2.62
C ARG A 306 -13.38 -3.43 2.94
N SER A 307 -12.79 -4.40 3.62
CA SER A 307 -13.53 -5.34 4.43
C SER A 307 -14.38 -4.51 5.41
N ILE A 308 -15.65 -4.87 5.61
CA ILE A 308 -16.72 -4.16 6.37
C ILE A 308 -16.42 -4.08 7.90
N PHE A 309 -15.15 -4.12 8.30
CA PHE A 309 -14.65 -4.23 9.68
C PHE A 309 -14.23 -2.91 10.32
N LEU A 310 -14.44 -1.78 9.65
CA LEU A 310 -13.98 -0.50 10.18
C LEU A 310 -14.56 -0.18 11.57
N PRO A 311 -15.86 -0.40 11.85
CA PRO A 311 -16.41 -0.06 13.16
C PRO A 311 -15.78 -0.88 14.29
N SER A 312 -15.65 -2.20 14.11
CA SER A 312 -15.10 -3.08 15.15
C SER A 312 -13.62 -2.83 15.42
N ILE A 313 -12.82 -2.60 14.38
CA ILE A 313 -11.39 -2.27 14.50
C ILE A 313 -11.21 -0.92 15.21
N LEU A 314 -11.98 0.10 14.81
CA LEU A 314 -11.89 1.43 15.40
C LEU A 314 -12.29 1.41 16.88
N GLN A 315 -13.30 0.62 17.25
CA GLN A 315 -13.71 0.45 18.63
C GLN A 315 -12.61 -0.20 19.48
N GLN A 316 -12.00 -1.29 19.02
CA GLN A 316 -10.89 -1.98 19.72
C GLN A 316 -9.67 -1.06 19.92
N LEU A 317 -9.37 -0.20 18.96
CA LEU A 317 -8.27 0.77 19.05
C LEU A 317 -8.63 2.07 19.80
N HIS A 318 -9.88 2.20 20.30
CA HIS A 318 -10.40 3.44 20.88
C HIS A 318 -10.23 4.67 19.98
N TRP A 319 -10.40 4.47 18.67
CA TRP A 319 -10.29 5.50 17.64
C TRP A 319 -11.67 5.97 17.17
N LEU A 320 -11.87 7.28 17.07
CA LEU A 320 -13.10 7.84 16.49
C LEU A 320 -13.15 7.62 14.97
N PRO A 321 -14.32 7.31 14.38
CA PRO A 321 -14.50 7.32 12.92
C PRO A 321 -14.28 8.72 12.33
N VAL A 322 -13.97 8.79 11.02
CA VAL A 322 -13.60 10.05 10.34
C VAL A 322 -14.63 11.16 10.56
N LYS A 323 -15.92 10.85 10.43
CA LYS A 323 -17.02 11.80 10.70
C LYS A 323 -16.88 12.44 12.09
N TYR A 324 -16.75 11.62 13.12
CA TYR A 324 -16.61 12.08 14.50
C TYR A 324 -15.24 12.73 14.79
N ARG A 325 -14.17 12.41 14.05
CA ARG A 325 -12.90 13.15 14.14
C ARG A 325 -13.02 14.58 13.62
N VAL A 326 -13.83 14.79 12.57
CA VAL A 326 -14.16 16.14 12.08
C VAL A 326 -14.96 16.88 13.14
N GLU A 327 -15.98 16.26 13.73
CA GLU A 327 -16.76 16.86 14.83
C GLU A 327 -15.89 17.15 16.06
N PHE A 328 -14.93 16.27 16.39
CA PHE A 328 -13.97 16.49 17.49
C PHE A 328 -13.12 17.76 17.31
N LYS A 329 -12.98 18.29 16.08
CA LYS A 329 -12.32 19.59 15.82
C LYS A 329 -13.10 20.78 16.40
N ILE A 330 -14.30 20.58 16.95
CA ILE A 330 -14.98 21.58 17.79
C ILE A 330 -14.12 22.03 18.99
N LEU A 331 -13.06 21.29 19.31
CA LEU A 331 -11.97 21.75 20.19
C LEU A 331 -11.45 23.15 19.82
N VAL A 332 -11.43 23.51 18.52
CA VAL A 332 -11.04 24.84 18.05
C VAL A 332 -12.02 25.91 18.53
N THR A 333 -13.33 25.60 18.57
CA THR A 333 -14.37 26.50 19.10
C THR A 333 -14.20 26.70 20.60
N TYR A 334 -13.97 25.65 21.37
CA TYR A 334 -13.65 25.77 22.80
C TYR A 334 -12.45 26.71 23.01
N LYS A 335 -11.36 26.49 22.26
CA LYS A 335 -10.16 27.33 22.34
C LYS A 335 -10.45 28.78 21.97
N ALA A 336 -11.23 29.03 20.92
CA ALA A 336 -11.60 30.39 20.51
C ALA A 336 -12.43 31.11 21.58
N LEU A 337 -13.36 30.43 22.24
CA LEU A 337 -14.17 30.99 23.33
C LEU A 337 -13.36 31.30 24.60
N HIS A 338 -12.25 30.58 24.83
CA HIS A 338 -11.36 30.77 25.97
C HIS A 338 -10.09 31.57 25.63
N ASN A 339 -10.07 32.27 24.49
CA ASN A 339 -8.93 33.08 24.02
C ASN A 339 -7.60 32.30 23.85
N LEU A 340 -7.69 30.99 23.58
CA LEU A 340 -6.56 30.09 23.30
C LEU A 340 -6.34 29.86 21.78
N ALA A 341 -7.07 30.57 20.94
CA ALA A 341 -6.95 30.51 19.48
C ALA A 341 -6.66 31.93 18.92
N PRO A 342 -6.12 32.04 17.70
CA PRO A 342 -5.92 33.33 17.05
C PRO A 342 -7.20 34.19 16.99
N GLN A 343 -7.03 35.51 17.14
CA GLN A 343 -8.14 36.45 17.31
C GLN A 343 -9.15 36.42 16.15
N TYR A 344 -8.69 36.16 14.92
CA TYR A 344 -9.56 36.06 13.75
C TYR A 344 -10.60 34.93 13.86
N LEU A 345 -10.32 33.85 14.61
CA LEU A 345 -11.29 32.77 14.83
C LEU A 345 -12.32 33.14 15.90
N THR A 346 -11.88 33.81 16.97
CA THR A 346 -12.77 34.27 18.04
C THR A 346 -13.77 35.30 17.52
N GLN A 347 -13.34 36.20 16.63
CA GLN A 347 -14.21 37.21 16.01
C GLN A 347 -15.31 36.62 15.12
N LEU A 348 -15.17 35.37 14.66
CA LEU A 348 -16.18 34.67 13.85
C LEU A 348 -17.27 34.00 14.70
N LEU A 349 -17.13 33.99 16.03
CA LEU A 349 -18.06 33.34 16.95
C LEU A 349 -18.79 34.39 17.79
N HIS A 350 -20.12 34.36 17.75
CA HIS A 350 -20.96 35.27 18.53
C HIS A 350 -21.72 34.51 19.60
N VAL A 351 -21.51 34.88 20.87
CA VAL A 351 -22.25 34.30 22.00
C VAL A 351 -23.67 34.84 22.00
N TYR A 352 -24.64 33.94 22.13
CA TYR A 352 -26.05 34.29 22.21
C TYR A 352 -26.36 34.88 23.59
N THR A 353 -26.80 36.14 23.61
CA THR A 353 -27.26 36.83 24.81
C THR A 353 -28.80 36.90 24.78
N PRO A 354 -29.51 36.14 25.63
CA PRO A 354 -30.96 36.22 25.67
C PRO A 354 -31.40 37.57 26.24
N SER A 355 -32.47 38.15 25.69
CA SER A 355 -33.05 39.41 26.18
C SER A 355 -33.74 39.28 27.55
N ARG A 356 -33.98 38.04 28.02
CA ARG A 356 -34.61 37.72 29.31
C ARG A 356 -33.85 36.57 29.98
N ALA A 357 -33.76 36.57 31.31
CA ALA A 357 -33.12 35.50 32.06
C ALA A 357 -33.91 34.19 31.93
N LEU A 358 -33.38 33.23 31.15
CA LEU A 358 -33.97 31.91 30.95
C LEU A 358 -33.20 30.87 31.78
N ARG A 359 -33.80 29.72 32.09
CA ARG A 359 -33.11 28.59 32.76
C ARG A 359 -31.89 28.07 31.98
N SER A 360 -31.80 28.34 30.68
CA SER A 360 -30.66 28.05 29.81
C SER A 360 -29.57 29.13 29.78
N SER A 361 -29.71 30.21 30.56
CA SER A 361 -28.75 31.33 30.60
C SER A 361 -27.36 30.94 31.13
N SER A 362 -27.26 29.82 31.86
CA SER A 362 -26.00 29.24 32.35
C SER A 362 -25.21 28.46 31.29
N LEU A 363 -25.72 28.37 30.05
CA LEU A 363 -25.10 27.64 28.96
C LEU A 363 -24.56 28.58 27.89
N ILE A 364 -23.24 28.54 27.66
CA ILE A 364 -22.61 29.25 26.55
C ILE A 364 -23.16 28.66 25.24
N SER A 365 -24.06 29.40 24.60
CA SER A 365 -24.68 29.04 23.33
C SER A 365 -24.25 30.05 22.27
N LEU A 366 -24.05 29.58 21.04
CA LEU A 366 -23.54 30.41 19.94
C LEU A 366 -24.65 30.73 18.94
N VAL A 367 -24.60 31.92 18.35
CA VAL A 367 -25.50 32.30 17.26
C VAL A 367 -25.09 31.54 15.98
N VAL A 368 -26.04 30.83 15.37
CA VAL A 368 -25.82 30.15 14.09
C VAL A 368 -26.21 31.11 12.96
N PRO A 369 -25.27 31.58 12.12
CA PRO A 369 -25.58 32.50 11.03
C PRO A 369 -26.41 31.82 9.94
N ARG A 370 -27.17 32.60 9.17
CA ARG A 370 -27.88 32.11 7.98
C ARG A 370 -26.89 32.01 6.82
N ILE A 371 -26.92 30.88 6.10
CA ILE A 371 -26.10 30.64 4.91
C ILE A 371 -26.97 30.62 3.66
N ARG A 372 -26.42 31.13 2.54
CA ARG A 372 -27.09 31.11 1.23
C ARG A 372 -26.77 29.86 0.40
N LEU A 373 -25.55 29.32 0.55
CA LEU A 373 -25.09 28.13 -0.15
C LEU A 373 -24.91 26.97 0.83
N THR A 374 -25.70 25.91 0.64
CA THR A 374 -25.68 24.71 1.49
C THR A 374 -24.42 23.87 1.34
N THR A 375 -23.67 24.00 0.24
CA THR A 375 -22.45 23.22 -0.04
C THR A 375 -21.22 23.82 0.64
N MET A 376 -20.76 24.99 0.19
CA MET A 376 -19.60 25.68 0.77
C MET A 376 -19.92 26.39 2.08
N GLY A 377 -21.07 27.09 2.14
CA GLY A 377 -21.45 27.88 3.31
C GLY A 377 -21.60 27.02 4.57
N ALA A 378 -22.16 25.81 4.42
CA ALA A 378 -22.32 24.88 5.54
C ALA A 378 -21.00 24.30 6.07
N ARG A 379 -19.92 24.33 5.27
CA ARG A 379 -18.58 23.88 5.66
C ARG A 379 -17.72 24.99 6.28
N SER A 380 -18.17 26.25 6.23
CA SER A 380 -17.46 27.38 6.83
C SER A 380 -17.38 27.25 8.35
N PHE A 381 -16.28 27.72 8.94
CA PHE A 381 -16.12 27.70 10.40
C PHE A 381 -17.22 28.49 11.11
N SER A 382 -17.57 29.68 10.61
CA SER A 382 -18.60 30.55 11.18
C SER A 382 -19.99 29.91 11.24
N TYR A 383 -20.29 28.95 10.37
CA TYR A 383 -21.55 28.20 10.43
C TYR A 383 -21.41 26.87 11.19
N ALA A 384 -20.41 26.06 10.85
CA ALA A 384 -20.28 24.69 11.35
C ALA A 384 -19.95 24.66 12.85
N ALA A 385 -19.12 25.59 13.34
CA ALA A 385 -18.74 25.64 14.75
C ALA A 385 -19.93 25.94 15.67
N PRO A 386 -20.71 27.04 15.48
CA PRO A 386 -21.89 27.30 16.31
C PRO A 386 -22.91 26.16 16.29
N ARG A 387 -23.16 25.58 15.11
CA ARG A 387 -24.12 24.47 14.95
C ARG A 387 -23.71 23.23 15.75
N LEU A 388 -22.45 22.80 15.60
CA LEU A 388 -21.93 21.64 16.30
C LEU A 388 -21.78 21.90 17.81
N TRP A 389 -21.31 23.09 18.21
CA TRP A 389 -21.19 23.47 19.62
C TRP A 389 -22.54 23.37 20.34
N ASN A 390 -23.60 23.94 19.76
CA ASN A 390 -24.93 23.93 20.37
C ASN A 390 -25.55 22.52 20.44
N SER A 391 -25.07 21.57 19.63
CA SER A 391 -25.51 20.16 19.71
C SER A 391 -24.86 19.37 20.84
N LEU A 392 -23.85 19.94 21.53
CA LEU A 392 -23.16 19.28 22.63
C LEU A 392 -23.97 19.32 23.93
N PRO A 393 -23.96 18.23 24.72
CA PRO A 393 -24.52 18.21 26.05
C PRO A 393 -23.97 19.32 26.97
N PRO A 394 -24.81 19.89 27.86
CA PRO A 394 -24.43 20.92 28.83
C PRO A 394 -23.15 20.61 29.65
N ASP A 395 -23.02 19.37 30.12
CA ASP A 395 -21.93 18.85 30.93
C ASP A 395 -20.56 18.85 30.21
N ILE A 396 -20.57 18.78 28.88
CA ILE A 396 -19.37 18.92 28.06
C ILE A 396 -19.06 20.40 27.84
N ARG A 397 -20.07 21.20 27.47
CA ARG A 397 -19.89 22.64 27.19
C ARG A 397 -19.37 23.42 28.39
N ASN A 398 -19.84 23.10 29.59
CA ASN A 398 -19.47 23.77 30.83
C ASN A 398 -18.21 23.15 31.48
N SER A 399 -17.32 22.54 30.69
CA SER A 399 -16.07 21.98 31.21
C SER A 399 -15.09 23.09 31.61
N ASP A 400 -14.56 23.00 32.83
CA ASP A 400 -13.72 24.04 33.46
C ASP A 400 -12.35 24.23 32.77
N CYS A 401 -11.86 23.23 32.05
CA CYS A 401 -10.58 23.31 31.34
C CYS A 401 -10.54 22.47 30.06
N LEU A 402 -9.59 22.81 29.18
CA LEU A 402 -9.41 22.19 27.87
C LEU A 402 -9.19 20.67 27.95
N LEU A 403 -8.49 20.19 28.99
CA LEU A 403 -8.19 18.76 29.15
C LEU A 403 -9.46 17.97 29.47
N THR A 404 -10.27 18.46 30.40
CA THR A 404 -11.57 17.87 30.76
C THR A 404 -12.53 17.91 29.58
N PHE A 405 -12.62 19.05 28.88
CA PHE A 405 -13.42 19.19 27.67
C PHE A 405 -13.02 18.15 26.60
N LYS A 406 -11.72 18.05 26.30
CA LYS A 406 -11.19 17.11 25.30
C LYS A 406 -11.53 15.66 25.64
N THR A 407 -11.41 15.29 26.91
CA THR A 407 -11.66 13.91 27.39
C THR A 407 -13.14 13.57 27.36
N ARG A 408 -14.01 14.46 27.88
CA ARG A 408 -15.47 14.28 27.84
C ARG A 408 -16.01 14.26 26.42
N LEU A 409 -15.54 15.17 25.56
CA LEU A 409 -15.91 15.22 24.16
C LEU A 409 -15.49 13.94 23.42
N LYS A 410 -14.26 13.44 23.63
CA LYS A 410 -13.81 12.18 23.01
C LYS A 410 -14.73 11.03 23.44
N THR A 411 -15.05 10.95 24.72
CA THR A 411 -15.90 9.91 25.30
C THR A 411 -17.31 9.96 24.72
N TYR A 412 -17.92 11.14 24.70
CA TYR A 412 -19.26 11.36 24.13
C TYR A 412 -19.34 10.97 22.65
N LEU A 413 -18.39 11.45 21.83
CA LEU A 413 -18.36 11.11 20.40
C LEU A 413 -18.04 9.62 20.17
N PHE A 414 -17.33 8.97 21.10
CA PHE A 414 -17.04 7.54 21.01
C PHE A 414 -18.28 6.70 21.32
N ILE A 415 -19.04 7.08 22.36
CA ILE A 415 -20.34 6.48 22.67
C ILE A 415 -21.25 6.63 21.44
N GLN A 416 -21.47 7.85 20.96
CA GLN A 416 -22.32 8.12 19.78
C GLN A 416 -21.91 7.39 18.50
N ALA A 417 -20.65 6.93 18.40
CA ALA A 417 -20.13 6.24 17.22
C ALA A 417 -20.27 4.72 17.29
N PHE A 418 -20.31 4.13 18.48
CA PHE A 418 -20.16 2.67 18.68
C PHE A 418 -21.15 2.05 19.68
N LEU A 419 -21.91 2.86 20.42
CA LEU A 419 -22.91 2.46 21.42
C LEU A 419 -24.22 3.17 21.13
#